data_AF-A0A1C4FIS2-F1
#
_entry.id   AF-A0A1C4FIS2-F1
#
_cell.length_a   1.000
_cell.length_b   1.000
_cell.length_c   1.000
_cell.angle_alpha   90.00
_cell.angle_beta   90.00
_cell.angle_gamma   90.00
#
_symmetry.space_group_name_H-M   'P 1'
#
loop_
_entity.id
_entity.type
_entity.pdbx_description
1 polymer ?
#
loop_
_entity_poly.entity_id
_entity_poly.type
_entity_poly.pdbx_seq_one_letter_code
_entity_poly.pdbx_strand_id
1 'polypeptide(L)'
;MQNISKILFDADAYPVKNVIVQVGTKFYVEILFVASYAHRSRKQQGNWVYVDSEQDEVDCYIYQHAKATDLMIIQVIVLASLLVKKEYMYCLQEIHL
;
A
#
# COMPACT_ATOMS: atom_id res chain seq x y z
N MET A 1 2.12 -18.26 13.30
CA MET A 1 2.58 -17.51 12.11
C MET A 1 1.36 -16.78 11.59
N GLN A 2 1.33 -15.45 11.65
CA GLN A 2 0.17 -14.70 11.15
C GLN A 2 0.20 -14.73 9.62
N ASN A 3 -0.90 -15.19 9.01
CA ASN A 3 -1.05 -15.19 7.55
C ASN A 3 -1.30 -13.76 7.07
N ILE A 4 -0.39 -13.22 6.27
CA ILE A 4 -0.62 -11.96 5.55
C ILE A 4 -1.62 -12.25 4.43
N SER A 5 -2.79 -11.60 4.46
CA SER A 5 -3.83 -11.81 3.46
C SER A 5 -3.62 -10.99 2.19
N LYS A 6 -3.14 -9.76 2.33
CA LYS A 6 -2.97 -8.79 1.24
C LYS A 6 -1.94 -7.74 1.62
N ILE A 7 -1.31 -7.14 0.60
CA ILE A 7 -0.45 -5.97 0.73
C ILE A 7 -1.21 -4.75 0.21
N LEU A 8 -1.38 -3.71 1.03
CA LEU A 8 -1.80 -2.38 0.57
C LEU A 8 -0.55 -1.53 0.37
N PHE A 9 -0.40 -1.00 -0.85
CA PHE A 9 0.79 -0.25 -1.25
C PHE A 9 0.40 1.16 -1.70
N ASP A 10 0.95 2.17 -1.04
CA ASP A 10 0.90 3.55 -1.50
C ASP A 10 1.76 3.71 -2.77
N ALA A 11 1.09 3.85 -3.91
CA ALA A 11 1.72 3.94 -5.22
C ALA A 11 1.96 5.38 -5.70
N ASP A 12 1.60 6.39 -4.91
CA ASP A 12 1.96 7.78 -5.16
C ASP A 12 3.35 8.08 -4.59
N ALA A 13 3.65 7.52 -3.42
CA ALA A 13 4.92 7.71 -2.73
C ALA A 13 6.14 7.05 -3.41
N TYR A 14 5.96 5.94 -4.14
CA TYR A 14 7.08 5.11 -4.58
C TYR A 14 7.18 4.88 -6.10
N PRO A 15 8.37 5.11 -6.70
CA PRO A 15 8.62 4.79 -8.11
C PRO A 15 8.82 3.28 -8.36
N VAL A 16 9.12 2.50 -7.30
CA VAL A 16 9.59 1.11 -7.41
C VAL A 16 8.44 0.09 -7.46
N LYS A 17 7.48 0.32 -8.36
CA LYS A 17 6.27 -0.50 -8.51
C LYS A 17 6.58 -1.93 -8.96
N ASN A 18 7.62 -2.11 -9.79
CA ASN A 18 7.98 -3.40 -10.36
C ASN A 18 8.50 -4.40 -9.33
N VAL A 19 9.29 -3.95 -8.34
CA VAL A 19 9.79 -4.82 -7.27
C VAL A 19 8.63 -5.39 -6.49
N ILE A 20 7.67 -4.55 -6.13
CA ILE A 20 6.53 -4.95 -5.31
C ILE A 20 5.74 -6.03 -6.03
N VAL A 21 5.47 -5.86 -7.34
CA VAL A 21 4.86 -6.90 -8.17
C VAL A 21 5.67 -8.21 -8.15
N GLN A 22 7.00 -8.15 -8.24
CA GLN A 22 7.85 -9.35 -8.15
C GLN A 22 7.76 -10.02 -6.77
N VAL A 23 7.72 -9.25 -5.69
CA VAL A 23 7.58 -9.74 -4.32
C VAL A 23 6.22 -10.44 -4.15
N GLY A 24 5.11 -9.81 -4.50
CA GLY A 24 3.79 -10.46 -4.38
C GLY A 24 3.67 -11.71 -5.26
N THR A 25 4.28 -11.71 -6.46
CA THR A 25 4.34 -12.90 -7.31
C THR A 25 5.15 -14.03 -6.65
N LYS A 26 6.30 -13.71 -6.06
CA LYS A 26 7.19 -14.69 -5.41
C LYS A 26 6.57 -15.30 -4.15
N PHE A 27 5.84 -14.50 -3.38
CA PHE A 27 5.23 -14.93 -2.11
C PHE A 27 3.76 -15.32 -2.24
N TYR A 28 3.18 -15.27 -3.46
CA TYR A 28 1.76 -15.54 -3.73
C TYR A 28 0.81 -14.69 -2.86
N VAL A 29 1.19 -13.44 -2.61
CA VAL A 29 0.39 -12.48 -1.84
C VAL A 29 -0.21 -11.46 -2.78
N GLU A 30 -1.51 -11.21 -2.63
CA GLU A 30 -2.21 -10.19 -3.40
C GLU A 30 -1.70 -8.79 -3.03
N ILE A 31 -1.48 -7.94 -4.03
CA ILE A 31 -1.07 -6.54 -3.83
C ILE A 31 -2.14 -5.62 -4.40
N LEU A 32 -2.62 -4.70 -3.56
CA LEU A 32 -3.49 -3.60 -3.94
C LEU A 32 -2.69 -2.31 -3.94
N PHE A 33 -2.48 -1.76 -5.13
CA PHE A 33 -1.88 -0.45 -5.33
C PHE A 33 -2.94 0.63 -5.15
N VAL A 34 -2.69 1.60 -4.27
CA VAL A 34 -3.57 2.76 -4.03
C VAL A 34 -2.82 3.99 -4.51
N ALA A 35 -3.41 4.75 -5.43
CA ALA A 35 -2.80 5.94 -6.02
C ALA A 35 -3.85 7.02 -6.28
N SER A 36 -3.46 8.28 -6.32
CA SER A 36 -4.37 9.32 -6.81
C SER A 36 -4.51 9.27 -8.32
N TYR A 37 -5.61 9.80 -8.85
CA TYR A 37 -5.80 9.97 -10.29
C TYR A 37 -4.70 10.84 -10.95
N ALA A 38 -4.04 11.72 -10.19
CA ALA A 38 -2.91 12.52 -10.68
C ALA A 38 -1.72 11.67 -11.14
N HIS A 39 -1.52 10.49 -10.54
CA HIS A 39 -0.41 9.58 -10.84
C HIS A 39 -0.84 8.37 -11.68
N ARG A 40 -2.04 8.41 -12.27
CA ARG A 40 -2.55 7.32 -13.11
C ARG A 40 -1.74 7.18 -14.40
N SER A 41 -1.15 6.00 -14.61
CA SER A 41 -0.48 5.64 -15.86
C SER A 41 -1.33 4.65 -16.67
N ARG A 42 -1.26 4.74 -18.01
CA ARG A 42 -2.06 3.89 -18.92
C ARG A 42 -1.59 2.42 -18.97
N LYS A 43 -0.38 2.12 -18.48
CA LYS A 43 0.22 0.77 -18.51
C LYS A 43 0.65 0.36 -17.11
N GLN A 44 -0.31 -0.07 -16.29
CA GLN A 44 -0.03 -0.62 -14.97
C GLN A 44 -0.58 -2.04 -14.87
N GLN A 45 0.23 -2.95 -14.32
CA GLN A 45 -0.14 -4.33 -14.04
C GLN A 45 -0.49 -4.47 -12.56
N GLY A 46 -1.35 -5.43 -12.21
CA GLY A 46 -1.78 -5.68 -10.83
C GLY A 46 -3.15 -5.08 -10.50
N ASN A 47 -3.52 -5.12 -9.21
CA ASN A 47 -4.79 -4.59 -8.73
C ASN A 47 -4.62 -3.13 -8.29
N TRP A 48 -5.36 -2.21 -8.92
CA TRP A 48 -5.25 -0.78 -8.69
C TRP A 48 -6.55 -0.20 -8.18
N VAL A 49 -6.44 0.66 -7.17
CA VAL A 49 -7.49 1.58 -6.73
C VAL A 49 -6.98 2.99 -6.95
N TYR A 50 -7.81 3.78 -7.60
CA TYR A 50 -7.55 5.20 -7.79
C TYR A 50 -8.52 6.01 -6.93
N VAL A 51 -7.95 6.93 -6.15
CA VAL A 51 -8.68 7.88 -5.31
C VAL A 51 -8.57 9.28 -5.90
N ASP A 52 -9.40 10.20 -5.41
CA ASP A 52 -9.34 11.60 -5.84
C ASP A 52 -7.97 12.21 -5.56
N SER A 53 -7.62 13.23 -6.32
CA SER A 53 -6.31 13.89 -6.22
C SER A 53 -6.25 14.94 -5.10
N GLU A 54 -7.23 14.95 -4.21
CA GLU A 54 -7.22 15.81 -3.03
C GLU A 54 -6.16 15.33 -2.04
N GLN A 55 -5.81 16.21 -1.11
CA GLN A 55 -4.73 15.96 -0.17
C GLN A 55 -5.07 14.75 0.73
N ASP A 56 -4.09 13.86 0.93
CA ASP A 56 -4.16 12.70 1.84
C ASP A 56 -5.23 11.65 1.50
N GLU A 57 -5.84 11.69 0.31
CA GLU A 57 -6.87 10.71 -0.10
C GLU A 57 -6.37 9.26 -0.16
N VAL A 58 -5.11 9.06 -0.57
CA VAL A 58 -4.46 7.74 -0.59
C VAL A 58 -4.31 7.21 0.83
N ASP A 59 -3.82 8.04 1.74
CA ASP A 59 -3.65 7.73 3.16
C ASP A 59 -4.99 7.40 3.83
N CYS A 60 -6.01 8.21 3.54
CA CYS A 60 -7.37 8.03 4.04
C CYS A 60 -7.97 6.70 3.58
N TYR A 61 -7.82 6.36 2.29
CA TYR A 61 -8.29 5.10 1.74
C TYR A 61 -7.61 3.91 2.42
N ILE A 62 -6.28 3.93 2.55
CA ILE A 62 -5.53 2.88 3.22
C ILE A 62 -6.01 2.71 4.66
N TYR A 63 -6.17 3.82 5.40
CA TYR A 63 -6.65 3.79 6.79
C TYR A 63 -8.05 3.17 6.96
N GLN A 64 -8.96 3.43 6.01
CA GLN A 64 -10.33 2.94 6.06
C GLN A 64 -10.46 1.46 5.66
N HIS A 65 -9.62 0.99 4.72
CA HIS A 65 -9.75 -0.34 4.12
C HIS A 65 -8.75 -1.37 4.69
N ALA A 66 -7.79 -0.92 5.50
CA ALA A 66 -6.85 -1.72 6.25
C ALA A 66 -7.51 -2.76 7.19
N LYS A 67 -7.09 -4.03 7.08
CA LYS A 67 -7.44 -5.10 8.03
C LYS A 67 -6.22 -5.58 8.83
N ALA A 68 -6.46 -6.14 10.02
CA ALA A 68 -5.41 -6.62 10.94
C ALA A 68 -4.44 -7.62 10.30
N THR A 69 -4.93 -8.38 9.31
CA THR A 69 -4.17 -9.38 8.55
C THR A 69 -3.41 -8.82 7.35
N ASP A 70 -3.52 -7.53 7.07
CA ASP A 70 -2.92 -6.90 5.91
C ASP A 70 -1.55 -6.31 6.24
N LEU A 71 -0.65 -6.38 5.27
CA LEU A 71 0.64 -5.68 5.31
C LEU A 71 0.48 -4.35 4.59
N MET A 72 0.93 -3.26 5.22
CA MET A 72 0.85 -1.92 4.63
C MET A 72 2.26 -1.41 4.33
N ILE A 73 2.43 -0.87 3.13
CA ILE A 73 3.67 -0.21 2.71
C ILE A 73 3.30 1.25 2.40
N ILE A 74 3.67 2.12 3.32
CA ILE A 74 3.28 3.54 3.37
C ILE A 74 4.48 4.38 3.79
N GLN A 75 4.55 5.63 3.33
CA GLN A 75 5.70 6.50 3.63
C GLN A 75 5.50 7.33 4.91
N VAL A 76 4.26 7.72 5.22
CA VAL A 76 3.97 8.71 6.27
C VAL A 76 3.97 8.08 7.67
N ILE A 77 4.89 8.54 8.53
CA ILE A 77 5.06 8.03 9.91
C ILE A 77 3.83 8.26 10.79
N VAL A 78 3.11 9.36 10.58
CA VAL A 78 1.89 9.69 11.34
C VAL A 78 0.81 8.66 11.04
N LEU A 79 0.60 8.31 9.77
CA LEU A 79 -0.33 7.26 9.37
C LEU A 79 0.09 5.90 9.93
N ALA A 80 1.38 5.55 9.84
CA ALA A 80 1.91 4.31 10.42
C ALA A 80 1.62 4.21 11.93
N SER A 81 1.80 5.30 12.68
CA SER A 81 1.53 5.33 14.13
C SER A 81 0.04 5.14 14.47
N LEU A 82 -0.88 5.63 13.62
CA LEU A 82 -2.31 5.45 13.78
C LEU A 82 -2.73 4.02 13.48
N LEU A 83 -2.05 3.38 12.53
CA LEU A 83 -2.32 2.00 12.13
C LEU A 83 -1.81 1.00 13.18
N VAL A 84 -0.63 1.21 13.75
CA VAL A 84 -0.12 0.35 14.84
C VAL A 84 -1.08 0.30 16.03
N LYS A 85 -1.73 1.43 16.36
CA LYS A 85 -2.75 1.50 17.42
C LYS A 85 -4.01 0.67 17.15
N LYS A 86 -4.27 0.31 15.89
CA LYS A 86 -5.41 -0.51 15.47
C LYS A 86 -5.05 -2.01 15.35
N GLU A 87 -3.95 -2.45 15.96
CA GLU A 87 -3.42 -3.83 15.90
C GLU A 87 -2.99 -4.27 14.48
N TYR A 88 -2.71 -3.32 13.58
CA TYR A 88 -2.17 -3.65 12.27
C TYR A 88 -0.68 -4.02 12.37
N MET A 89 -0.33 -5.14 11.74
CA MET A 89 0.83 -5.91 12.15
C MET A 89 2.17 -5.36 11.66
N TYR A 90 2.24 -4.73 10.47
CA TYR A 90 3.50 -4.25 9.91
C TYR A 90 3.30 -3.06 8.97
N CYS A 91 4.02 -1.97 9.24
CA CYS A 91 4.21 -0.84 8.34
C CYS A 91 5.67 -0.81 7.87
N LEU A 92 5.91 -0.92 6.56
CA LEU A 92 7.24 -0.73 5.98
C LEU A 92 7.36 0.68 5.44
N GLN A 93 8.34 1.42 5.97
CA GLN A 93 8.46 2.86 5.78
C GLN A 93 9.44 3.25 4.66
N GLU A 94 10.38 2.36 4.33
CA GLU A 94 11.27 2.52 3.19
C GLU A 94 11.68 1.17 2.62
N ILE A 95 11.56 1.03 1.30
CA ILE A 95 12.25 0.01 0.52
C ILE A 95 13.23 0.76 -0.38
N HIS A 96 14.44 1.00 0.12
CA HIS A 96 15.57 1.38 -0.72
C HIS A 96 16.06 0.11 -1.42
N LEU A 97 15.80 -0.01 -2.72
CA LEU A 97 16.36 -1.04 -3.61
C LEU A 97 17.16 -0.37 -4.72
#